data_AF-A0A7C2A2Z3-F1
#
_entry.id   AF-A0A7C2A2Z3-F1
#
_cell.length_a   1.000
_cell.length_b   1.000
_cell.length_c   1.000
_cell.angle_alpha   90.00
_cell.angle_beta   90.00
_cell.angle_gamma   90.00
#
_symmetry.space_group_name_H-M   'P 1'
#
loop_
_entity.id
_entity.type
_entity.pdbx_description
1 polymer ?
#
loop_
_entity_poly.entity_id
_entity_poly.type
_entity_poly.pdbx_seq_one_letter_code
_entity_poly.pdbx_strand_id
1 'polypeptide(L)'
;MVVRKVKTAAKKPARKSVRSDAENIPRQTAITESKAPTAALSRYLTGITLTLGLSVHLGVPPFVQGGAQSKPCIEKKNGSLTFCIEDVDWPDGIKPYFQVNSIMYQGAKAIARYDDGVATSYHVIFPTGSYPAVIQYYITKFGNPTKTLNRLIAPLAAPRRENQTAIWQSVDTLTKQVTTLEVREFDDARGAFPDTRRGVVMLYQQWSEPIFPNLSTMDMIILSTQMRVNG
;
A
#
# COMPACT_ATOMS: atom_id res chain seq x y z
N MET A 1 -30.51 -43.43 -52.38
CA MET A 1 -31.96 -43.38 -52.69
C MET A 1 -32.63 -42.39 -51.74
N VAL A 2 -33.52 -41.57 -52.28
CA VAL A 2 -33.97 -40.24 -51.80
C VAL A 2 -34.96 -40.31 -50.61
N VAL A 3 -35.21 -39.14 -49.97
CA VAL A 3 -36.50 -38.63 -49.37
C VAL A 3 -36.51 -38.63 -47.82
N ARG A 4 -36.86 -37.57 -47.03
CA ARG A 4 -37.34 -36.18 -47.22
C ARG A 4 -37.17 -35.36 -45.92
N LYS A 5 -37.29 -34.03 -46.12
CA LYS A 5 -37.36 -32.87 -45.19
C LYS A 5 -38.40 -32.92 -44.06
N VAL A 6 -38.12 -32.17 -42.97
CA VAL A 6 -39.11 -31.48 -42.11
C VAL A 6 -38.50 -30.11 -41.72
N LYS A 7 -38.90 -28.99 -42.36
CA LYS A 7 -40.00 -28.03 -42.07
C LYS A 7 -39.79 -27.13 -40.84
N THR A 8 -39.88 -25.84 -41.11
CA THR A 8 -39.70 -24.65 -40.27
C THR A 8 -40.98 -24.18 -39.55
N ALA A 9 -40.73 -23.50 -38.41
CA ALA A 9 -41.43 -22.33 -37.84
C ALA A 9 -42.92 -22.38 -37.43
N ALA A 10 -43.21 -21.96 -36.19
CA ALA A 10 -44.35 -21.09 -35.85
C ALA A 10 -44.22 -20.51 -34.42
N LYS A 11 -44.86 -19.37 -34.18
CA LYS A 11 -44.64 -18.38 -33.11
C LYS A 11 -45.94 -18.15 -32.32
N LYS A 12 -45.82 -17.99 -30.99
CA LYS A 12 -46.73 -17.31 -30.00
C LYS A 12 -48.10 -17.98 -29.69
N PRO A 13 -48.73 -17.78 -28.50
CA PRO A 13 -48.99 -16.46 -27.87
C PRO A 13 -48.92 -16.37 -26.32
N ALA A 14 -49.13 -15.13 -25.83
CA ALA A 14 -49.18 -14.71 -24.43
C ALA A 14 -50.61 -14.79 -23.83
N ARG A 15 -50.73 -14.93 -22.49
CA ARG A 15 -51.98 -14.63 -21.76
C ARG A 15 -51.77 -14.25 -20.27
N LYS A 16 -52.06 -12.98 -19.98
CA LYS A 16 -52.79 -12.32 -18.86
C LYS A 16 -52.44 -12.54 -17.36
N SER A 17 -52.75 -11.46 -16.63
CA SER A 17 -52.44 -10.98 -15.28
C SER A 17 -53.25 -11.58 -14.11
N VAL A 18 -52.70 -11.49 -12.90
CA VAL A 18 -53.46 -11.45 -11.62
C VAL A 18 -52.88 -10.35 -10.71
N ARG A 19 -53.77 -9.65 -9.97
CA ARG A 19 -53.55 -8.49 -9.09
C ARG A 19 -53.41 -8.90 -7.62
N SER A 20 -52.61 -8.10 -6.89
CA SER A 20 -52.60 -7.71 -5.46
C SER A 20 -52.86 -8.74 -4.35
N ASP A 21 -51.94 -8.79 -3.37
CA ASP A 21 -52.25 -8.51 -1.97
C ASP A 21 -51.01 -7.94 -1.25
N ALA A 22 -51.26 -6.90 -0.45
CA ALA A 22 -50.31 -6.24 0.42
C ALA A 22 -50.24 -6.97 1.78
N GLU A 23 -49.23 -6.60 2.58
CA GLU A 23 -49.15 -6.82 4.04
C GLU A 23 -48.45 -8.10 4.54
N ASN A 24 -47.11 -8.05 4.66
CA ASN A 24 -46.41 -8.25 5.94
C ASN A 24 -44.90 -7.97 5.78
N ILE A 25 -44.45 -6.77 6.18
CA ILE A 25 -43.02 -6.45 6.31
C ILE A 25 -42.66 -6.60 7.80
N PRO A 26 -41.78 -7.54 8.20
CA PRO A 26 -41.30 -7.58 9.56
C PRO A 26 -40.45 -6.35 9.84
N ARG A 27 -40.96 -5.49 10.72
CA ARG A 27 -40.31 -4.32 11.31
C ARG A 27 -39.05 -4.77 12.04
N GLN A 28 -37.89 -4.69 11.38
CA GLN A 28 -36.61 -4.90 12.03
C GLN A 28 -36.40 -3.79 13.06
N THR A 29 -36.38 -4.24 14.31
CA THR A 29 -36.05 -3.54 15.54
C THR A 29 -34.84 -2.63 15.40
N ALA A 30 -35.01 -1.43 15.95
CA ALA A 30 -33.98 -0.41 16.11
C ALA A 30 -32.67 -1.01 16.62
N ILE A 31 -31.63 -0.88 15.82
CA ILE A 31 -30.26 -1.21 16.19
C ILE A 31 -29.82 -0.11 17.13
N THR A 32 -29.73 -0.45 18.42
CA THR A 32 -29.14 0.39 19.45
C THR A 32 -27.70 0.73 19.01
N GLU A 33 -27.33 2.01 19.08
CA GLU A 33 -25.98 2.50 18.79
C GLU A 33 -24.95 1.72 19.60
N SER A 34 -24.28 0.77 18.94
CA SER A 34 -23.12 0.11 19.49
C SER A 34 -21.96 1.10 19.38
N LYS A 35 -21.60 1.66 20.55
CA LYS A 35 -20.36 2.39 20.82
C LYS A 35 -19.22 1.81 19.97
N ALA A 36 -18.63 2.64 19.12
CA ALA A 36 -17.55 2.26 18.22
C ALA A 36 -16.50 1.39 18.95
N PRO A 37 -16.02 0.28 18.37
CA PRO A 37 -15.03 -0.56 19.03
C PRO A 37 -13.76 0.25 19.17
N THR A 38 -13.47 0.74 20.39
CA THR A 38 -12.14 1.23 20.73
C THR A 38 -11.23 0.04 20.54
N ALA A 39 -10.45 0.05 19.46
CA ALA A 39 -9.45 -0.96 19.23
C ALA A 39 -8.58 -1.06 20.49
N ALA A 40 -8.71 -2.14 21.26
CA ALA A 40 -7.99 -2.30 22.53
C ALA A 40 -6.51 -1.99 22.29
N LEU A 41 -5.99 -0.99 23.01
CA LEU A 41 -4.62 -0.48 22.86
C LEU A 41 -3.55 -1.58 22.98
N SER A 42 -3.90 -2.70 23.62
CA SER A 42 -3.07 -3.91 23.73
C SER A 42 -2.66 -4.54 22.39
N ARG A 43 -3.34 -4.21 21.28
CA ARG A 43 -2.96 -4.69 19.94
C ARG A 43 -1.84 -3.88 19.29
N TYR A 44 -1.56 -2.70 19.83
CA TYR A 44 -0.57 -1.76 19.30
C TYR A 44 0.69 -1.79 20.15
N LEU A 45 1.82 -1.55 19.51
CA LEU A 45 3.03 -1.17 20.20
C LEU A 45 2.84 0.21 20.83
N THR A 46 3.42 0.41 22.00
CA THR A 46 3.39 1.70 22.71
C THR A 46 4.81 2.15 23.02
N GLY A 47 5.11 3.44 22.79
CA GLY A 47 6.45 3.99 23.03
C GLY A 47 7.50 3.57 22.00
N ILE A 48 7.09 2.98 20.87
CA ILE A 48 7.97 2.56 19.79
C ILE A 48 7.75 3.46 18.57
N THR A 49 8.79 4.18 18.13
CA THR A 49 8.76 4.89 16.85
C THR A 49 9.14 3.91 15.74
N LEU A 50 8.21 3.67 14.82
CA LEU A 50 8.48 2.84 13.63
C LEU A 50 9.29 3.65 12.61
N THR A 51 10.34 3.04 12.08
CA THR A 51 11.31 3.71 11.21
C THR A 51 11.71 2.81 10.04
N LEU A 52 12.07 3.41 8.91
CA LEU A 52 12.91 2.80 7.89
C LEU A 52 14.39 3.06 8.24
N GLY A 53 15.28 2.11 7.95
CA GLY A 53 16.70 2.27 8.29
C GLY A 53 16.91 2.49 9.78
N LEU A 54 17.79 3.42 10.14
CA LEU A 54 18.06 3.84 11.51
C LEU A 54 17.17 5.02 11.94
N SER A 55 16.93 6.00 11.07
CA SER A 55 16.34 7.29 11.48
C SER A 55 15.10 7.75 10.71
N VAL A 56 14.78 7.19 9.55
CA VAL A 56 13.67 7.69 8.70
C VAL A 56 12.32 7.35 9.32
N HIS A 57 11.53 8.36 9.70
CA HIS A 57 10.22 8.22 10.34
C HIS A 57 9.22 9.30 9.86
N LEU A 58 7.95 9.15 10.24
CA LEU A 58 6.87 10.04 9.82
C LEU A 58 6.78 11.30 10.69
N GLY A 59 6.03 12.30 10.22
CA GLY A 59 5.75 13.54 10.96
C GLY A 59 6.87 14.58 10.92
N VAL A 60 7.92 14.34 10.12
CA VAL A 60 9.05 15.26 9.93
C VAL A 60 9.01 15.92 8.55
N PRO A 61 9.58 17.12 8.39
CA PRO A 61 9.72 17.74 7.08
C PRO A 61 10.68 16.96 6.16
N PRO A 62 10.68 17.24 4.85
CA PRO A 62 11.64 16.67 3.91
C PRO A 62 13.07 16.84 4.39
N PHE A 63 13.90 15.82 4.20
CA PHE A 63 15.29 15.87 4.66
C PHE A 63 16.09 16.78 3.72
N VAL A 64 16.24 18.05 4.07
CA VAL A 64 17.08 19.01 3.35
C VAL A 64 18.50 18.92 3.92
N GLN A 65 19.39 18.14 3.31
CA GLN A 65 20.82 18.35 3.58
C GLN A 65 21.27 19.66 2.94
N GLY A 66 22.00 20.45 3.72
CA GLY A 66 22.31 21.84 3.42
C GLY A 66 22.93 22.07 2.05
N GLY A 67 22.38 23.06 1.35
CA GLY A 67 23.05 23.88 0.34
C GLY A 67 23.50 23.16 -0.93
N ALA A 68 22.73 23.39 -2.02
CA ALA A 68 23.10 23.14 -3.41
C ALA A 68 22.93 21.71 -3.97
N GLN A 69 21.71 21.18 -3.88
CA GLN A 69 20.99 20.55 -5.01
C GLN A 69 19.61 20.16 -4.48
N SER A 70 18.54 20.69 -5.06
CA SER A 70 17.19 20.25 -4.67
C SER A 70 17.10 18.75 -4.92
N LYS A 71 16.88 17.96 -3.86
CA LYS A 71 16.50 16.56 -4.01
C LYS A 71 15.33 16.48 -5.00
N PRO A 72 15.29 15.46 -5.85
CA PRO A 72 14.22 15.35 -6.83
C PRO A 72 12.91 15.14 -6.09
N CYS A 73 12.11 16.19 -6.10
CA CYS A 73 10.77 16.21 -5.56
C CYS A 73 9.81 16.68 -6.66
N ILE A 74 8.61 16.12 -6.65
CA ILE A 74 7.50 16.59 -7.47
C ILE A 74 6.46 17.17 -6.53
N GLU A 75 6.20 18.46 -6.73
CA GLU A 75 5.15 19.18 -6.04
C GLU A 75 3.85 19.10 -6.84
N LYS A 76 2.74 18.95 -6.12
CA LYS A 76 1.37 18.93 -6.63
C LYS A 76 0.49 19.76 -5.71
N LYS A 77 -0.70 20.11 -6.22
CA LYS A 77 -1.69 20.91 -5.45
C LYS A 77 -1.07 22.15 -4.81
N ASN A 78 -0.32 22.92 -5.60
CA ASN A 78 0.36 24.15 -5.16
C ASN A 78 1.29 23.94 -3.95
N GLY A 79 2.00 22.80 -3.90
CA GLY A 79 2.98 22.49 -2.85
C GLY A 79 2.42 21.84 -1.59
N SER A 80 1.09 21.74 -1.44
CA SER A 80 0.47 21.00 -0.32
C SER A 80 0.69 19.48 -0.39
N LEU A 81 1.07 18.96 -1.56
CA LEU A 81 1.38 17.56 -1.75
C LEU A 81 2.71 17.42 -2.49
N THR A 82 3.69 16.78 -1.84
CA THR A 82 5.03 16.64 -2.40
C THR A 82 5.50 15.19 -2.33
N PHE A 83 6.13 14.72 -3.41
CA PHE A 83 6.74 13.39 -3.48
C PHE A 83 8.23 13.51 -3.72
N CYS A 84 9.05 12.94 -2.86
CA CYS A 84 10.52 12.99 -3.00
C CYS A 84 11.10 11.58 -3.04
N ILE A 85 12.28 11.45 -3.64
CA ILE A 85 13.12 10.26 -3.45
C ILE A 85 14.17 10.59 -2.39
N GLU A 86 14.14 9.83 -1.29
CA GLU A 86 14.96 10.05 -0.11
C GLU A 86 15.94 8.90 0.09
N ASP A 87 17.16 9.19 0.55
CA ASP A 87 18.07 8.17 1.04
C ASP A 87 17.57 7.58 2.36
N VAL A 88 17.81 6.28 2.55
CA VAL A 88 17.52 5.60 3.82
C VAL A 88 18.81 5.03 4.38
N ASP A 89 19.04 5.32 5.66
CA ASP A 89 20.23 4.94 6.42
C ASP A 89 20.14 3.49 6.92
N TRP A 90 20.06 2.54 5.98
CA TRP A 90 20.05 1.12 6.29
C TRP A 90 21.36 0.67 6.95
N PRO A 91 21.31 -0.07 8.08
CA PRO A 91 22.48 -0.72 8.65
C PRO A 91 23.18 -1.65 7.65
N ASP A 92 24.49 -1.80 7.76
CA ASP A 92 25.32 -2.55 6.80
C ASP A 92 24.83 -4.00 6.57
N GLY A 93 24.30 -4.65 7.60
CA GLY A 93 23.79 -6.02 7.50
C GLY A 93 22.52 -6.17 6.66
N ILE A 94 21.70 -5.12 6.52
CA ILE A 94 20.43 -5.17 5.76
C ILE A 94 20.46 -4.32 4.48
N LYS A 95 21.36 -3.34 4.40
CA LYS A 95 21.51 -2.43 3.25
C LYS A 95 21.59 -3.14 1.89
N PRO A 96 22.33 -4.26 1.72
CA PRO A 96 22.39 -4.96 0.44
C PRO A 96 21.03 -5.43 -0.09
N TYR A 97 20.08 -5.76 0.79
CA TYR A 97 18.74 -6.20 0.42
C TYR A 97 17.85 -5.05 -0.07
N PHE A 98 18.22 -3.80 0.21
CA PHE A 98 17.53 -2.60 -0.27
C PHE A 98 18.26 -1.93 -1.44
N GLN A 99 19.40 -2.46 -1.87
CA GLN A 99 20.11 -1.96 -3.03
C GLN A 99 19.42 -2.40 -4.32
N VAL A 100 18.46 -1.61 -4.80
CA VAL A 100 17.67 -1.94 -5.99
C VAL A 100 18.11 -1.17 -7.23
N ASN A 101 17.87 -1.76 -8.40
CA ASN A 101 17.87 -1.07 -9.68
C ASN A 101 16.46 -1.19 -10.29
N SER A 102 15.71 -0.08 -10.28
CA SER A 102 14.32 -0.05 -10.75
C SER A 102 14.03 1.21 -11.55
N ILE A 103 12.87 1.23 -12.21
CA ILE A 103 12.35 2.42 -12.89
C ILE A 103 12.02 3.53 -11.88
N MET A 104 11.71 3.19 -10.63
CA MET A 104 11.37 4.17 -9.59
C MET A 104 12.59 4.90 -9.06
N TYR A 105 13.63 4.14 -8.71
CA TYR A 105 14.91 4.65 -8.23
C TYR A 105 16.00 3.58 -8.30
N GLN A 106 17.24 4.03 -8.12
CA GLN A 106 18.41 3.20 -7.90
C GLN A 106 18.98 3.44 -6.50
N GLY A 107 19.46 2.38 -5.86
CA GLY A 107 20.04 2.39 -4.53
C GLY A 107 19.03 2.17 -3.40
N ALA A 108 19.53 2.28 -2.17
CA ALA A 108 18.79 2.02 -0.95
C ALA A 108 17.98 3.26 -0.51
N LYS A 109 16.93 3.57 -1.27
CA LYS A 109 16.13 4.79 -1.16
C LYS A 109 14.67 4.50 -0.81
N ALA A 110 13.90 5.54 -0.55
CA ALA A 110 12.44 5.50 -0.37
C ALA A 110 11.77 6.54 -1.26
N ILE A 111 10.54 6.25 -1.71
CA ILE A 111 9.64 7.31 -2.16
C ILE A 111 8.91 7.82 -0.93
N ALA A 112 9.02 9.12 -0.66
CA ALA A 112 8.35 9.80 0.43
C ALA A 112 7.14 10.59 -0.11
N ARG A 113 6.03 10.56 0.62
CA ARG A 113 4.89 11.47 0.47
C ARG A 113 4.89 12.44 1.64
N TYR A 114 4.80 13.71 1.31
CA TYR A 114 4.60 14.79 2.26
C TYR A 114 3.25 15.44 1.99
N ASP A 115 2.41 15.54 3.01
CA ASP A 115 1.18 16.34 2.99
C ASP A 115 1.42 17.56 3.88
N ASP A 116 1.17 18.76 3.37
CA ASP A 116 1.41 20.05 4.05
C ASP A 116 2.81 20.16 4.68
N GLY A 117 3.81 19.62 3.97
CA GLY A 117 5.22 19.71 4.35
C GLY A 117 5.67 18.70 5.40
N VAL A 118 4.85 17.72 5.81
CA VAL A 118 5.24 16.66 6.75
C VAL A 118 5.10 15.26 6.16
N ALA A 119 6.02 14.36 6.49
CA ALA A 119 6.04 13.00 5.96
C ALA A 119 4.86 12.18 6.49
N THR A 120 4.00 11.72 5.58
CA THR A 120 2.81 10.91 5.91
C THR A 120 2.93 9.46 5.45
N SER A 121 3.75 9.21 4.43
CA SER A 121 4.00 7.86 3.91
C SER A 121 5.38 7.73 3.27
N TYR A 122 6.00 6.56 3.45
CA TYR A 122 7.17 6.13 2.72
C TYR A 122 6.93 4.77 2.06
N HIS A 123 7.55 4.56 0.90
CA HIS A 123 7.52 3.33 0.14
C HIS A 123 8.92 2.91 -0.30
N VAL A 124 9.36 1.75 0.18
CA VAL A 124 10.65 1.14 -0.13
C VAL A 124 10.43 -0.21 -0.80
N ILE A 125 11.17 -0.49 -1.86
CA ILE A 125 11.16 -1.79 -2.53
C ILE A 125 12.42 -2.58 -2.21
N PHE A 126 12.29 -3.90 -2.25
CA PHE A 126 13.40 -4.85 -2.13
C PHE A 126 13.17 -6.06 -3.04
N PRO A 127 14.20 -6.83 -3.44
CA PRO A 127 14.01 -8.05 -4.23
C PRO A 127 13.20 -9.08 -3.44
N THR A 128 12.14 -9.67 -4.01
CA THR A 128 11.19 -10.53 -3.27
C THR A 128 11.85 -11.67 -2.47
N GLY A 129 12.93 -12.27 -2.99
CA GLY A 129 13.70 -13.31 -2.28
C GLY A 129 14.38 -12.84 -0.98
N SER A 130 14.42 -11.54 -0.74
CA SER A 130 14.94 -10.92 0.50
C SER A 130 13.89 -10.86 1.61
N TYR A 131 12.64 -11.22 1.35
CA TYR A 131 11.54 -11.11 2.31
C TYR A 131 11.87 -11.70 3.69
N PRO A 132 12.43 -12.93 3.81
CA PRO A 132 12.78 -13.48 5.13
C PRO A 132 13.80 -12.63 5.90
N ALA A 133 14.81 -12.09 5.21
CA ALA A 133 15.82 -11.24 5.84
C ALA A 133 15.24 -9.88 6.29
N VAL A 134 14.36 -9.28 5.48
CA VAL A 134 13.66 -8.04 5.81
C VAL A 134 12.73 -8.23 7.01
N ILE A 135 11.99 -9.34 7.05
CA ILE A 135 11.14 -9.69 8.21
C ILE A 135 11.99 -9.87 9.46
N GLN A 136 13.08 -10.63 9.38
CA GLN A 136 13.94 -10.85 10.53
C GLN A 136 14.56 -9.55 11.04
N TYR A 137 14.92 -8.62 10.15
CA TYR A 137 15.40 -7.29 10.52
C TYR A 137 14.37 -6.53 11.38
N TYR A 138 13.11 -6.48 10.94
CA TYR A 138 12.06 -5.79 11.69
C TYR A 138 11.63 -6.53 12.96
N ILE A 139 11.70 -7.87 12.98
CA ILE A 139 11.50 -8.65 14.22
C ILE A 139 12.56 -8.30 15.25
N THR A 140 13.83 -8.26 14.85
CA THR A 140 14.93 -7.86 15.76
C THR A 140 14.75 -6.42 16.24
N LYS A 141 14.24 -5.52 15.39
CA LYS A 141 14.10 -4.10 15.72
C LYS A 141 12.89 -3.78 16.61
N PHE A 142 11.74 -4.41 16.35
CA PHE A 142 10.45 -4.02 16.96
C PHE A 142 9.71 -5.17 17.65
N GLY A 143 10.29 -6.37 17.68
CA GLY A 143 9.61 -7.58 18.14
C GLY A 143 8.70 -8.19 17.09
N ASN A 144 7.91 -9.19 17.48
CA ASN A 144 6.99 -9.86 16.57
C ASN A 144 5.98 -8.88 15.94
N PRO A 145 5.54 -9.12 14.68
CA PRO A 145 4.51 -8.30 14.06
C PRO A 145 3.24 -8.29 14.92
N THR A 146 2.61 -7.12 15.06
CA THR A 146 1.29 -6.98 15.69
C THR A 146 0.20 -7.75 14.94
N LYS A 147 0.42 -7.98 13.64
CA LYS A 147 -0.49 -8.73 12.77
C LYS A 147 0.27 -9.35 11.60
N THR A 148 -0.14 -10.54 11.20
CA THR A 148 0.26 -11.18 9.94
C THR A 148 -0.97 -11.45 9.09
N LEU A 149 -0.79 -11.40 7.77
CA LEU A 149 -1.83 -11.64 6.77
C LEU A 149 -1.24 -12.41 5.60
N ASN A 150 -1.99 -13.37 5.06
CA ASN A 150 -1.72 -13.94 3.75
C ASN A 150 -2.80 -13.44 2.79
N ARG A 151 -2.46 -12.41 2.01
CA ARG A 151 -3.38 -11.87 0.99
C ARG A 151 -3.18 -12.60 -0.33
N LEU A 152 -4.20 -12.67 -1.18
CA LEU A 152 -4.05 -13.19 -2.53
C LEU A 152 -3.76 -12.06 -3.50
N ILE A 153 -2.71 -12.21 -4.31
CA ILE A 153 -2.41 -11.36 -5.44
C ILE A 153 -2.76 -12.07 -6.76
N ALA A 154 -3.08 -11.29 -7.79
CA ALA A 154 -3.39 -11.78 -9.12
C ALA A 154 -2.41 -11.18 -10.15
N PRO A 155 -1.26 -11.82 -10.40
CA PRO A 155 -0.32 -11.37 -11.43
C PRO A 155 -0.93 -11.51 -12.83
N LEU A 156 -0.45 -10.70 -13.78
CA LEU A 156 -0.88 -10.79 -15.16
C LEU A 156 -0.47 -12.14 -15.76
N ALA A 157 -1.43 -12.83 -16.39
CA ALA A 157 -1.21 -14.11 -17.08
C ALA A 157 -0.56 -15.22 -16.23
N ALA A 158 -0.73 -15.18 -14.90
CA ALA A 158 -0.25 -16.22 -13.99
C ALA A 158 -1.31 -16.56 -12.92
N PRO A 159 -1.22 -17.73 -12.27
CA PRO A 159 -2.11 -18.09 -11.17
C PRO A 159 -2.03 -17.10 -10.01
N ARG A 160 -3.11 -17.03 -9.22
CA ARG A 160 -3.10 -16.29 -7.95
C ARG A 160 -2.04 -16.88 -7.02
N ARG A 161 -1.42 -16.02 -6.24
CA ARG A 161 -0.38 -16.38 -5.27
C ARG A 161 -0.67 -15.71 -3.94
N GLU A 162 -0.23 -16.34 -2.86
CA GLU A 162 -0.20 -15.68 -1.56
C GLU A 162 0.84 -14.56 -1.56
N ASN A 163 0.57 -13.52 -0.79
CA ASN A 163 1.43 -12.39 -0.52
C ASN A 163 1.56 -12.28 0.99
N GLN A 164 2.63 -12.88 1.52
CA GLN A 164 2.90 -12.86 2.94
C GLN A 164 3.10 -11.42 3.40
N THR A 165 2.38 -11.02 4.44
CA THR A 165 2.33 -9.65 4.91
C THR A 165 2.52 -9.62 6.43
N ALA A 166 3.50 -8.86 6.89
CA ALA A 166 3.76 -8.61 8.30
C ALA A 166 3.52 -7.13 8.61
N ILE A 167 2.83 -6.85 9.72
CA ILE A 167 2.41 -5.51 10.09
C ILE A 167 2.80 -5.23 11.53
N TRP A 168 3.53 -4.14 11.73
CA TRP A 168 3.76 -3.50 13.02
C TRP A 168 2.94 -2.23 13.08
N GLN A 169 2.11 -2.11 14.10
CA GLN A 169 1.33 -0.90 14.35
C GLN A 169 1.72 -0.34 15.71
N SER A 170 2.13 0.93 15.74
CA SER A 170 2.46 1.65 16.96
C SER A 170 1.50 2.81 17.15
N VAL A 171 1.10 3.07 18.39
CA VAL A 171 0.17 4.16 18.72
C VAL A 171 0.86 5.20 19.59
N ASP A 172 0.72 6.47 19.20
CA ASP A 172 1.01 7.61 20.05
C ASP A 172 -0.08 7.71 21.12
N THR A 173 0.30 7.59 22.38
CA THR A 173 -0.67 7.57 23.49
C THR A 173 -1.30 8.93 23.76
N LEU A 174 -0.69 10.03 23.33
CA LEU A 174 -1.20 11.39 23.47
C LEU A 174 -2.14 11.74 22.31
N THR A 175 -1.67 11.62 21.07
CA THR A 175 -2.43 12.02 19.86
C THR A 175 -3.40 10.95 19.39
N LYS A 176 -3.26 9.70 19.88
CA LYS A 176 -3.97 8.50 19.42
C LYS A 176 -3.71 8.17 17.94
N GLN A 177 -2.74 8.82 17.31
CA GLN A 177 -2.34 8.52 15.95
C GLN A 177 -1.64 7.15 15.91
N VAL A 178 -2.03 6.32 14.94
CA VAL A 178 -1.37 5.04 14.70
C VAL A 178 -0.44 5.16 13.51
N THR A 179 0.80 4.72 13.69
CA THR A 179 1.77 4.53 12.61
C THR A 179 1.82 3.05 12.26
N THR A 180 1.83 2.73 10.98
CA THR A 180 1.91 1.35 10.48
C THR A 180 3.18 1.17 9.66
N LEU A 181 3.95 0.13 9.98
CA LEU A 181 4.99 -0.43 9.13
C LEU A 181 4.48 -1.78 8.60
N GLU A 182 4.32 -1.86 7.29
CA GLU A 182 3.80 -3.05 6.59
C GLU A 182 4.86 -3.56 5.60
N VAL A 183 5.21 -4.83 5.73
CA VAL A 183 6.12 -5.53 4.81
C VAL A 183 5.33 -6.56 4.03
N ARG A 184 5.33 -6.46 2.70
CA ARG A 184 4.70 -7.41 1.78
C ARG A 184 5.74 -8.08 0.90
N GLU A 185 5.60 -9.39 0.68
CA GLU A 185 6.49 -10.18 -0.19
C GLU A 185 6.44 -9.72 -1.65
N PHE A 186 5.27 -9.29 -2.11
CA PHE A 186 5.03 -8.73 -3.43
C PHE A 186 4.42 -7.33 -3.32
N ASP A 187 4.95 -6.39 -4.09
CA ASP A 187 4.44 -5.02 -4.17
C ASP A 187 3.19 -4.96 -5.05
N ASP A 188 2.04 -4.84 -4.41
CA ASP A 188 0.72 -4.65 -5.01
C ASP A 188 0.17 -3.23 -4.79
N ALA A 189 1.00 -2.27 -4.37
CA ALA A 189 0.55 -0.91 -4.02
C ALA A 189 0.45 0.03 -5.24
N ARG A 190 1.06 -0.33 -6.37
CA ARG A 190 1.29 0.59 -7.50
C ARG A 190 0.22 0.62 -8.59
N GLY A 191 -0.70 -0.35 -8.63
CA GLY A 191 -1.71 -0.39 -9.67
C GLY A 191 -2.39 -1.75 -9.83
N ALA A 192 -2.96 -1.98 -11.00
CA ALA A 192 -3.83 -3.13 -11.26
C ALA A 192 -3.12 -4.49 -11.18
N PHE A 193 -1.80 -4.54 -11.44
CA PHE A 193 -1.02 -5.77 -11.40
C PHE A 193 0.12 -5.65 -10.37
N PRO A 194 0.34 -6.67 -9.53
CA PRO A 194 1.43 -6.72 -8.56
C PRO A 194 2.79 -6.86 -9.26
N ASP A 195 3.85 -6.29 -8.69
CA ASP A 195 5.24 -6.60 -9.06
C ASP A 195 5.70 -7.81 -8.27
N THR A 196 5.80 -8.93 -8.97
CA THR A 196 6.21 -10.21 -8.38
C THR A 196 7.73 -10.37 -8.26
N ARG A 197 8.52 -9.39 -8.71
CA ARG A 197 9.99 -9.40 -8.55
C ARG A 197 10.44 -8.63 -7.31
N ARG A 198 9.57 -7.78 -6.77
CA ARG A 198 9.90 -6.89 -5.66
C ARG A 198 8.86 -6.98 -4.57
N GLY A 199 9.32 -7.08 -3.34
CA GLY A 199 8.50 -6.80 -2.17
C GLY A 199 8.52 -5.32 -1.84
N VAL A 200 7.74 -4.95 -0.83
CA VAL A 200 7.62 -3.56 -0.37
C VAL A 200 7.63 -3.47 1.14
N VAL A 201 8.31 -2.46 1.67
CA VAL A 201 8.09 -1.92 3.01
C VAL A 201 7.38 -0.58 2.88
N MET A 202 6.23 -0.45 3.51
CA MET A 202 5.50 0.81 3.62
C MET A 202 5.51 1.27 5.07
N LEU A 203 5.81 2.54 5.28
CA LEU A 203 5.68 3.20 6.59
C LEU A 203 4.69 4.34 6.42
N TYR A 204 3.55 4.33 7.11
CA TYR A 204 2.49 5.32 6.88
C TYR A 204 1.64 5.59 8.12
N GLN A 205 1.09 6.80 8.19
CA GLN A 205 0.12 7.17 9.23
C GLN A 205 -1.23 6.54 8.92
N GLN A 206 -1.95 6.13 9.96
CA GLN A 206 -3.31 5.67 9.77
C GLN A 206 -4.14 6.78 9.11
N TRP A 207 -4.89 6.41 8.08
CA TRP A 207 -5.71 7.31 7.26
C TRP A 207 -4.94 8.24 6.32
N SER A 208 -3.60 8.13 6.22
CA SER A 208 -2.88 8.81 5.16
C SER A 208 -3.26 8.26 3.79
N GLU A 209 -3.41 9.15 2.81
CA GLU A 209 -3.59 8.75 1.41
C GLU A 209 -2.34 8.04 0.87
N PRO A 210 -2.49 6.98 0.05
CA PRO A 210 -1.35 6.25 -0.51
C PRO A 210 -0.59 7.09 -1.56
N ILE A 211 0.62 6.65 -1.90
CA ILE A 211 1.49 7.33 -2.89
C ILE A 211 0.93 7.21 -4.33
N PHE A 212 0.58 5.99 -4.78
CA PHE A 212 0.46 5.71 -6.22
C PHE A 212 -0.86 6.09 -6.93
N PRO A 213 -1.96 6.47 -6.26
CA PRO A 213 -3.03 7.21 -6.94
C PRO A 213 -2.63 8.64 -7.33
N ASN A 214 -1.58 9.19 -6.70
CA ASN A 214 -1.17 10.57 -6.91
C ASN A 214 0.23 10.73 -7.49
N LEU A 215 1.02 9.66 -7.59
CA LEU A 215 2.32 9.62 -8.25
C LEU A 215 2.26 8.74 -9.49
N SER A 216 2.29 9.35 -10.68
CA SER A 216 2.19 8.64 -11.96
C SER A 216 3.51 8.01 -12.39
N THR A 217 3.47 7.12 -13.39
CA THR A 217 4.70 6.57 -14.01
C THR A 217 5.59 7.65 -14.61
N MET A 218 5.00 8.69 -15.22
CA MET A 218 5.78 9.80 -15.79
C MET A 218 6.49 10.60 -14.70
N ASP A 219 5.81 10.87 -13.58
CA ASP A 219 6.41 11.52 -12.43
C ASP A 219 7.63 10.72 -11.91
N MET A 220 7.51 9.40 -11.82
CA MET A 220 8.61 8.54 -11.41
C MET A 220 9.80 8.57 -12.38
N ILE A 221 9.53 8.64 -13.69
CA ILE A 221 10.60 8.76 -14.70
C ILE A 221 11.33 10.11 -14.54
N ILE A 222 10.60 11.20 -14.31
CA ILE A 222 11.19 12.53 -14.08
C ILE A 222 12.05 12.52 -12.82
N LEU A 223 11.52 12.03 -11.69
CA LEU A 223 12.24 11.93 -10.42
C LEU A 223 13.52 11.10 -10.54
N SER A 224 13.42 9.92 -11.15
CA SER A 224 14.56 9.02 -11.33
C SER A 224 15.62 9.58 -12.27
N THR A 225 15.23 10.35 -13.29
CA THR A 225 16.16 11.01 -14.21
C THR A 225 16.89 12.15 -13.52
N GLN A 226 16.18 13.01 -12.79
CA GLN A 226 16.78 14.10 -12.01
C GLN A 226 17.82 13.58 -11.01
N MET A 227 17.56 12.44 -10.35
CA MET A 227 18.56 11.80 -9.48
C MET A 227 19.84 11.42 -10.21
N ARG A 228 19.75 10.84 -11.42
CA ARG A 228 20.94 10.39 -12.17
C ARG A 228 21.79 11.54 -12.69
N VAL A 229 21.18 12.71 -12.88
CA VAL A 229 21.91 13.94 -13.27
C VAL A 229 22.61 14.56 -12.07
N ASN A 230 22.06 14.40 -10.86
CA ASN A 230 22.53 15.06 -9.65
C ASN A 230 23.35 14.15 -8.71
N GLY A 231 23.61 12.88 -9.07
CA GLY A 231 24.38 11.92 -8.27
C GLY A 231 25.61 11.43 -9.00
#